data_AF-A0A135L0Y9-F1
#
_entry.id   AF-A0A135L0Y9-F1
#
_cell.length_a   1.000
_cell.length_b   1.000
_cell.length_c   1.000
_cell.angle_alpha   90.00
_cell.angle_beta   90.00
_cell.angle_gamma   90.00
#
_symmetry.space_group_name_H-M   'P 1'
#
loop_
_entity.id
_entity.type
_entity.pdbx_description
1 polymer ?
#
loop_
_entity_poly.entity_id
_entity_poly.type
_entity_poly.pdbx_seq_one_letter_code
_entity_poly.pdbx_strand_id
1 'polypeptide(L)'
;MTNEELVELIQSGVNVTENLGILYQQNQGILMKWAYPYSKQVDIEDLMQEAYFGLKEAAENHNAALNFKFLTYAHWRVLQKIVRYVHSNQHSKRIPEYLLQRISNYHKLKKAFLEDYGREPTKDEYMEHLQISKKVFRELERYISEIDYINLDAPILEGKTLSEVVSDNYDLEKDVTERLTQNQLSSDVWKAVDELDELKRDIIIQKYKNNCTLTEIALNKQISATRVEQIEKKALHLLSKKQWLQYLAIERFGYDSRISYKYGVQKFKDRRTSSTEFIAMKNIQIQEEISKVDNLLNNIANL
;
A
#
# COMPACT_ATOMS: atom_id res chain seq x y z
N MET A 1 52.25 -3.86 21.82
CA MET A 1 51.14 -4.15 22.75
C MET A 1 50.42 -5.37 22.24
N THR A 2 50.15 -6.32 23.13
CA THR A 2 49.35 -7.50 22.82
C THR A 2 47.85 -7.14 22.76
N ASN A 3 47.04 -8.00 22.16
CA ASN A 3 45.59 -7.80 22.10
C ASN A 3 44.99 -7.78 23.52
N GLU A 4 45.52 -8.61 24.40
CA GLU A 4 45.11 -8.73 25.80
C GLU A 4 45.41 -7.44 26.58
N GLU A 5 46.63 -6.89 26.46
CA GLU A 5 47.00 -5.59 27.06
C GLU A 5 46.09 -4.45 26.58
N LEU A 6 45.76 -4.42 25.28
CA LEU A 6 44.86 -3.41 24.72
C LEU A 6 43.46 -3.52 25.30
N VAL A 7 42.95 -4.75 25.47
CA VAL A 7 41.63 -4.99 26.04
C VAL A 7 41.59 -4.57 27.52
N GLU A 8 42.62 -4.86 28.31
CA GLU A 8 42.70 -4.40 29.70
C GLU A 8 42.67 -2.87 29.81
N LEU A 9 43.41 -2.16 28.94
CA LEU A 9 43.39 -0.70 28.90
C LEU A 9 42.02 -0.14 28.52
N ILE A 10 41.37 -0.74 27.53
CA ILE A 10 39.99 -0.41 27.11
C ILE A 10 39.02 -0.57 28.29
N GLN A 11 39.12 -1.68 29.03
CA GLN A 11 38.27 -1.96 30.20
C GLN A 11 38.53 -1.00 31.37
N SER A 12 39.78 -0.58 31.56
CA SER A 12 40.14 0.42 32.58
C SER A 12 39.72 1.86 32.20
N GLY A 13 39.19 2.07 31.00
CA GLY A 13 38.76 3.39 30.52
C GLY A 13 39.90 4.30 30.05
N VAL A 14 41.12 3.77 29.91
CA VAL A 14 42.28 4.54 29.45
C VAL A 14 42.25 4.62 27.93
N ASN A 15 42.04 5.83 27.40
CA ASN A 15 42.10 6.15 25.97
C ASN A 15 41.40 5.11 25.06
N VAL A 16 40.15 4.79 25.42
CA VAL A 16 39.34 3.71 24.84
C VAL A 16 39.31 3.77 23.31
N THR A 17 39.11 4.96 22.74
CA THR A 17 38.96 5.13 21.29
C THR A 17 40.25 4.83 20.54
N GLU A 18 41.39 5.31 21.02
CA GLU A 18 42.69 5.09 20.38
C GLU A 18 43.11 3.62 20.50
N ASN A 19 42.97 3.04 21.69
CA ASN A 19 43.29 1.63 21.93
C ASN A 19 42.40 0.68 21.12
N LEU A 20 41.11 0.99 20.95
CA LEU A 20 40.20 0.22 20.11
C LEU A 20 40.56 0.36 18.62
N GLY A 21 40.99 1.54 18.17
CA GLY A 21 41.49 1.75 16.81
C GLY A 21 42.73 0.91 16.51
N ILE A 22 43.70 0.89 17.44
CA ILE A 22 44.90 0.05 17.35
C ILE A 22 44.52 -1.44 17.34
N LEU A 23 43.64 -1.87 18.25
CA LEU A 23 43.16 -3.24 18.32
C LEU A 23 42.48 -3.68 17.02
N TYR A 24 41.68 -2.81 16.40
CA TYR A 24 41.06 -3.08 15.12
C TYR A 24 42.09 -3.21 14.00
N GLN A 25 43.01 -2.24 13.86
CA GLN A 25 44.05 -2.25 12.84
C GLN A 25 44.95 -3.49 12.91
N GLN A 26 45.34 -3.90 14.13
CA GLN A 26 46.16 -5.10 14.34
C GLN A 26 45.45 -6.38 13.89
N ASN A 27 44.12 -6.44 14.01
CA ASN A 27 43.33 -7.65 13.77
C ASN A 27 42.51 -7.61 12.47
N GLN A 28 42.67 -6.57 11.63
CA GLN A 28 41.90 -6.38 10.40
C GLN A 28 41.92 -7.60 9.48
N GLY A 29 43.07 -8.25 9.28
CA GLY A 29 43.18 -9.43 8.42
C GLY A 29 42.35 -10.62 8.92
N ILE A 30 42.25 -10.81 10.23
CA ILE A 30 41.44 -11.88 10.84
C ILE A 30 39.95 -11.53 10.76
N LEU A 31 39.59 -10.27 11.05
CA LEU A 31 38.21 -9.78 10.93
C LEU A 31 37.70 -9.91 9.49
N MET A 32 38.53 -9.55 8.51
CA MET A 32 38.24 -9.73 7.09
C MET A 32 37.99 -11.19 6.75
N LYS A 33 38.80 -12.11 7.29
CA LYS A 33 38.61 -13.56 7.11
C LYS A 33 37.27 -14.04 7.68
N TRP A 34 36.80 -13.47 8.79
CA TRP A 34 35.49 -13.81 9.37
C TRP A 34 34.32 -13.21 8.59
N ALA A 35 34.48 -12.02 8.01
CA ALA A 35 33.46 -11.33 7.23
C ALA A 35 33.32 -11.84 5.79
N TYR A 36 34.41 -12.31 5.18
CA TYR A 36 34.47 -12.71 3.76
C TYR A 36 33.37 -13.69 3.30
N PRO A 37 32.94 -14.70 4.08
CA PRO A 37 31.85 -15.60 3.66
C PRO A 37 30.50 -14.89 3.40
N TYR A 38 30.32 -13.68 3.96
CA TYR A 38 29.08 -12.90 3.89
C TYR A 38 29.15 -11.75 2.88
N SER A 39 30.28 -11.57 2.20
CA SER A 39 30.50 -10.46 1.25
C SER A 39 29.71 -10.59 -0.05
N LYS A 40 28.99 -11.72 -0.23
CA LYS A 40 28.10 -11.92 -1.39
C LYS A 40 26.74 -11.29 -1.18
N GLN A 41 26.33 -11.10 0.08
CA GLN A 41 25.01 -10.62 0.45
C GLN A 41 25.02 -9.12 0.76
N VAL A 42 26.10 -8.62 1.35
CA VAL A 42 26.26 -7.22 1.73
C VAL A 42 27.70 -6.77 1.46
N ASP A 43 27.89 -5.47 1.29
CA ASP A 43 29.20 -4.88 1.04
C ASP A 43 30.18 -5.21 2.17
N ILE A 44 31.42 -5.51 1.79
CA ILE A 44 32.47 -5.91 2.72
C ILE A 44 32.87 -4.77 3.65
N GLU A 45 32.79 -3.52 3.18
CA GLU A 45 33.06 -2.35 4.01
C GLU A 45 32.06 -2.26 5.16
N ASP A 46 30.77 -2.44 4.87
CA ASP A 46 29.70 -2.48 5.89
C ASP A 46 29.92 -3.63 6.89
N LEU A 47 30.25 -4.82 6.40
CA LEU A 47 30.53 -5.97 7.28
C LEU A 47 31.73 -5.72 8.20
N MET A 48 32.75 -5.01 7.71
CA MET A 48 33.92 -4.65 8.51
C MET A 48 33.60 -3.58 9.56
N GLN A 49 32.69 -2.65 9.28
CA GLN A 49 32.18 -1.72 10.30
C GLN A 49 31.39 -2.44 11.39
N GLU A 50 30.54 -3.41 11.02
CA GLU A 50 29.83 -4.24 12.00
C GLU A 50 30.79 -5.14 12.79
N ALA A 51 31.85 -5.62 12.15
CA ALA A 51 32.90 -6.36 12.83
C ALA A 51 33.62 -5.49 13.87
N TYR A 52 33.87 -4.22 13.58
CA TYR A 52 34.42 -3.26 14.54
C TYR A 52 33.51 -3.09 15.76
N PHE A 53 32.19 -2.94 15.57
CA PHE A 53 31.24 -2.86 16.69
C PHE A 53 31.18 -4.16 17.49
N GLY A 54 31.27 -5.32 16.83
CA GLY A 54 31.35 -6.62 17.51
C GLY A 54 32.64 -6.81 18.30
N LEU A 55 33.77 -6.31 17.78
CA LEU A 55 35.07 -6.32 18.46
C LEU A 55 35.05 -5.42 19.70
N LYS A 56 34.43 -4.25 19.59
CA LYS A 56 34.21 -3.34 20.72
C LYS A 56 33.42 -4.01 21.83
N GLU A 57 32.26 -4.60 21.51
CA GLU A 57 31.44 -5.30 22.50
C GLU A 57 32.18 -6.51 23.11
N ALA A 58 33.02 -7.17 22.31
CA ALA A 58 33.89 -8.24 22.82
C ALA A 58 34.95 -7.71 23.80
N ALA A 59 35.61 -6.59 23.48
CA ALA A 59 36.63 -6.00 24.35
C ALA A 59 36.03 -5.55 25.69
N GLU A 60 34.83 -4.96 25.68
CA GLU A 60 34.13 -4.53 26.89
C GLU A 60 33.74 -5.69 27.81
N ASN A 61 33.41 -6.86 27.25
CA ASN A 61 32.86 -8.00 27.99
C ASN A 61 33.83 -9.17 28.20
N HIS A 62 35.08 -9.07 27.73
CA HIS A 62 36.05 -10.15 27.87
C HIS A 62 36.52 -10.30 29.31
N ASN A 63 36.57 -11.54 29.83
CA ASN A 63 37.10 -11.80 31.16
C ASN A 63 38.48 -12.47 31.06
N ALA A 64 39.54 -11.70 31.36
CA ALA A 64 40.92 -12.17 31.34
C ALA A 64 41.20 -13.29 32.36
N ALA A 65 40.43 -13.38 33.46
CA ALA A 65 40.61 -14.40 34.49
C ALA A 65 40.32 -15.83 33.99
N LEU A 66 39.64 -15.97 32.84
CA LEU A 66 39.32 -17.27 32.25
C LEU A 66 40.48 -17.87 31.43
N ASN A 67 41.63 -17.19 31.30
CA ASN A 67 42.84 -17.67 30.59
C ASN A 67 42.60 -18.13 29.14
N PHE A 68 41.63 -17.55 28.44
CA PHE A 68 41.42 -17.77 27.01
C PHE A 68 41.87 -16.54 26.20
N LYS A 69 42.51 -16.77 25.05
CA LYS A 69 42.93 -15.69 24.15
C LYS A 69 41.72 -14.84 23.71
N PHE A 70 41.89 -13.53 23.69
CA PHE A 70 40.81 -12.58 23.37
C PHE A 70 40.12 -12.88 22.04
N LEU A 71 40.88 -13.14 20.98
CA LEU A 71 40.33 -13.41 19.64
C LEU A 71 39.43 -14.65 19.58
N THR A 72 39.65 -15.63 20.45
CA THR A 72 38.79 -16.83 20.56
C THR A 72 37.39 -16.45 21.04
N TYR A 73 37.32 -15.53 22.00
CA TYR A 73 36.06 -14.99 22.51
C TYR A 73 35.43 -14.01 21.51
N ALA A 74 36.24 -13.09 20.97
CA ALA A 74 35.79 -12.05 20.05
C ALA A 74 35.17 -12.63 18.77
N HIS A 75 35.66 -13.78 18.30
CA HIS A 75 35.13 -14.47 17.13
C HIS A 75 33.60 -14.61 17.15
N TRP A 76 33.03 -15.08 18.27
CA TRP A 76 31.60 -15.30 18.40
C TRP A 76 30.81 -13.99 18.39
N ARG A 77 31.29 -12.98 19.11
CA ARG A 77 30.64 -11.66 19.19
C ARG A 77 30.66 -10.94 17.85
N VAL A 78 31.79 -10.98 17.15
CA VAL A 78 31.97 -10.39 15.82
C VAL A 78 31.06 -11.09 14.81
N LEU A 79 31.11 -12.43 14.73
CA LEU A 79 30.24 -13.18 13.83
C LEU A 79 28.75 -12.95 14.12
N GLN A 80 28.35 -12.89 15.39
CA GLN A 80 26.97 -12.62 15.76
C GLN A 80 26.48 -11.27 15.23
N LYS A 81 27.31 -10.21 15.31
CA LYS A 81 26.99 -8.90 14.74
C LYS A 81 26.87 -8.94 13.23
N ILE A 82 27.88 -9.51 12.56
CA ILE A 82 27.91 -9.66 11.11
C ILE A 82 26.66 -10.39 10.61
N VAL A 83 26.36 -11.58 11.17
CA VAL A 83 25.22 -12.40 10.76
C VAL A 83 23.90 -11.67 10.98
N ARG A 84 23.74 -10.98 12.12
CA ARG A 84 22.54 -10.20 12.42
C ARG A 84 22.35 -9.03 11.45
N TYR A 85 23.44 -8.36 11.06
CA TYR A 85 23.42 -7.28 10.09
C TYR A 85 23.01 -7.79 8.71
N VAL A 86 23.63 -8.89 8.26
CA VAL A 86 23.28 -9.57 6.99
C VAL A 86 21.79 -9.94 6.97
N HIS A 87 21.28 -10.59 8.02
CA HIS A 87 19.86 -10.93 8.10
C HIS A 87 18.92 -9.72 8.06
N SER A 88 19.37 -8.57 8.54
CA SER A 88 18.56 -7.35 8.56
C SER A 88 18.60 -6.59 7.23
N ASN A 89 19.73 -6.62 6.52
CA ASN A 89 20.03 -5.69 5.42
C ASN A 89 20.34 -6.36 4.06
N GLN A 90 20.41 -7.69 3.98
CA GLN A 90 20.66 -8.40 2.71
C GLN A 90 19.57 -8.21 1.64
N HIS A 91 18.39 -7.74 2.02
CA HIS A 91 17.26 -7.52 1.11
C HIS A 91 16.76 -6.09 1.27
N SER A 92 16.33 -5.47 0.16
CA SER A 92 15.75 -4.12 0.15
C SER A 92 14.55 -4.01 1.11
N LYS A 93 13.70 -5.05 1.15
CA LYS A 93 12.66 -5.21 2.16
C LYS A 93 13.18 -6.04 3.33
N ARG A 94 13.15 -5.47 4.54
CA ARG A 94 13.54 -6.18 5.76
C ARG A 94 12.66 -7.41 6.01
N ILE A 95 13.31 -8.52 6.34
CA ILE A 95 12.64 -9.80 6.59
C ILE A 95 12.90 -10.25 8.03
N PRO A 96 11.86 -10.69 8.75
CA PRO A 96 12.04 -11.36 10.03
C PRO A 96 12.94 -12.59 9.95
N GLU A 97 13.81 -12.77 10.95
CA GLU A 97 14.81 -13.84 10.99
C GLU A 97 14.21 -15.25 10.89
N TYR A 98 13.07 -15.50 11.56
CA TYR A 98 12.39 -16.80 11.50
C TYR A 98 11.87 -17.16 10.09
N LEU A 99 11.65 -16.16 9.21
CA LEU A 99 11.26 -16.40 7.82
C LEU A 99 12.47 -16.70 6.94
N LEU A 100 13.63 -16.11 7.21
CA LEU A 100 14.86 -16.37 6.44
C LEU A 100 15.26 -17.85 6.49
N GLN A 101 15.15 -18.48 7.66
CA GLN A 101 15.40 -19.92 7.80
C GLN A 101 14.44 -20.74 6.94
N ARG A 102 13.14 -20.37 6.91
CA ARG A 102 12.13 -21.06 6.11
C ARG A 102 12.35 -20.86 4.61
N ILE A 103 12.73 -19.66 4.19
CA ILE A 103 13.06 -19.34 2.79
C ILE A 103 14.31 -20.12 2.36
N SER A 104 15.35 -20.20 3.20
CA SER A 104 16.53 -21.02 2.91
C SER A 104 16.16 -22.50 2.72
N ASN A 105 15.32 -23.04 3.60
CA ASN A 105 14.83 -24.42 3.48
C ASN A 105 13.96 -24.63 2.23
N TYR A 106 13.14 -23.63 1.87
CA TYR A 106 12.36 -23.64 0.63
C TYR A 106 13.27 -23.76 -0.59
N HIS A 107 14.31 -22.92 -0.71
CA HIS A 107 15.26 -23.01 -1.83
C HIS A 107 16.08 -24.30 -1.83
N LYS A 108 16.46 -24.81 -0.65
CA LYS A 108 17.14 -26.11 -0.54
C LYS A 108 16.26 -27.24 -1.05
N LEU A 109 14.98 -27.27 -0.66
CA LEU A 109 14.03 -28.27 -1.13
C LEU A 109 13.81 -28.16 -2.64
N LYS A 110 13.64 -26.94 -3.16
CA LYS A 110 13.52 -26.69 -4.60
C LYS A 110 14.69 -27.27 -5.37
N LYS A 111 15.92 -27.01 -4.90
CA LYS A 111 17.15 -27.51 -5.52
C LYS A 111 17.24 -29.03 -5.45
N ALA A 112 16.96 -29.62 -4.29
CA ALA A 112 16.98 -31.09 -4.11
C ALA A 112 15.98 -31.79 -5.04
N PHE A 113 14.76 -31.27 -5.19
CA PHE A 113 13.78 -31.86 -6.09
C PHE A 113 14.15 -31.74 -7.57
N LEU A 114 14.76 -30.62 -7.96
CA LEU A 114 15.28 -30.45 -9.31
C LEU A 114 16.41 -31.44 -9.62
N GLU A 115 17.27 -31.73 -8.64
CA GLU A 115 18.36 -32.70 -8.78
C GLU A 115 17.85 -34.16 -8.77
N ASP A 116 16.95 -34.51 -7.85
CA ASP A 116 16.50 -35.89 -7.64
C ASP A 116 15.40 -36.32 -8.62
N TYR A 117 14.46 -35.41 -8.94
CA TYR A 117 13.25 -35.71 -9.73
C TYR A 117 13.17 -34.94 -11.05
N GLY A 118 14.10 -34.03 -11.34
CA GLY A 118 14.08 -33.22 -12.57
C GLY A 118 12.89 -32.25 -12.66
N ARG A 119 12.21 -31.98 -11.55
CA ARG A 119 11.03 -31.10 -11.48
C ARG A 119 11.03 -30.26 -10.22
N GLU A 120 10.23 -29.19 -10.20
CA GLU A 120 10.00 -28.44 -8.96
C GLU A 120 9.02 -29.20 -8.02
N PRO A 121 9.15 -29.02 -6.69
CA PRO A 121 8.18 -29.55 -5.74
C PRO A 121 6.80 -28.90 -5.93
N THR A 122 5.76 -29.68 -5.72
CA THR A 122 4.37 -29.19 -5.63
C THR A 122 4.15 -28.44 -4.32
N LYS A 123 3.09 -27.61 -4.24
CA LYS A 123 2.76 -26.86 -3.02
C LYS A 123 2.51 -27.79 -1.83
N ASP A 124 1.89 -28.95 -2.06
CA ASP A 124 1.61 -29.93 -1.02
C ASP A 124 2.91 -30.58 -0.51
N GLU A 125 3.84 -30.93 -1.41
CA GLU A 125 5.17 -31.42 -1.06
C GLU A 125 5.97 -30.38 -0.24
N TYR A 126 5.91 -29.10 -0.61
CA TYR A 126 6.52 -28.04 0.20
C TYR A 126 5.93 -27.99 1.61
N MET A 127 4.60 -28.02 1.74
CA MET A 127 3.93 -27.95 3.04
C MET A 127 4.25 -29.15 3.92
N GLU A 128 4.31 -30.35 3.33
CA GLU A 128 4.64 -31.60 4.03
C GLU A 128 6.10 -31.61 4.50
N HIS A 129 7.05 -31.28 3.62
CA HIS A 129 8.47 -31.24 3.96
C HIS A 129 8.83 -30.14 4.96
N LEU A 130 8.20 -28.96 4.84
CA LEU A 130 8.44 -27.83 5.75
C LEU A 130 7.59 -27.89 7.02
N GLN A 131 6.64 -28.83 7.11
CA GLN A 131 5.72 -29.01 8.23
C GLN A 131 4.96 -27.72 8.60
N ILE A 132 4.43 -27.02 7.59
CA ILE A 132 3.73 -25.74 7.76
C ILE A 132 2.31 -25.79 7.21
N SER A 133 1.41 -25.00 7.81
CA SER A 133 0.03 -24.90 7.34
C SER A 133 -0.07 -24.11 6.03
N LYS A 134 -1.14 -24.36 5.26
CA LYS A 134 -1.44 -23.64 4.01
C LYS A 134 -1.53 -22.11 4.15
N LYS A 135 -1.91 -21.61 5.33
CA LYS A 135 -1.92 -20.16 5.60
C LYS A 135 -0.49 -19.63 5.66
N VAL A 136 0.36 -20.30 6.43
CA VAL A 136 1.77 -19.93 6.61
C VAL A 136 2.55 -20.09 5.29
N PHE A 137 2.27 -21.12 4.51
CA PHE A 137 2.89 -21.31 3.20
C PHE A 137 2.52 -20.17 2.22
N ARG A 138 1.26 -19.73 2.19
CA ARG A 138 0.87 -18.57 1.36
C ARG A 138 1.58 -17.28 1.78
N GLU A 139 1.74 -17.06 3.09
CA GLU A 139 2.52 -15.93 3.58
C GLU A 139 3.98 -16.05 3.16
N LEU A 140 4.58 -17.24 3.27
CA LEU A 140 5.94 -17.52 2.81
C LEU A 140 6.11 -17.24 1.31
N GLU A 141 5.21 -17.76 0.46
CA GLU A 141 5.22 -17.50 -1.00
C GLU A 141 5.18 -16.00 -1.29
N ARG A 142 4.31 -15.25 -0.59
CA ARG A 142 4.24 -13.80 -0.73
C ARG A 142 5.58 -13.14 -0.41
N TYR A 143 6.22 -13.51 0.71
CA TYR A 143 7.52 -12.95 1.07
C TYR A 143 8.60 -13.30 0.04
N ILE A 144 8.62 -14.53 -0.47
CA ILE A 144 9.59 -14.93 -1.51
C ILE A 144 9.40 -14.07 -2.76
N SER A 145 8.16 -13.88 -3.24
CA SER A 145 7.88 -13.02 -4.39
C SER A 145 8.22 -11.55 -4.17
N GLU A 146 8.12 -11.05 -2.93
CA GLU A 146 8.52 -9.68 -2.59
C GLU A 146 10.05 -9.50 -2.53
N ILE A 147 10.81 -10.58 -2.33
CA ILE A 147 12.28 -10.56 -2.31
C ILE A 147 12.85 -10.55 -3.72
N ASP A 148 12.19 -11.24 -4.65
CA ASP A 148 12.58 -11.31 -6.05
C ASP A 148 12.22 -9.98 -6.75
N TYR A 149 12.95 -8.91 -6.40
CA TYR A 149 12.84 -7.63 -7.09
C TYR A 149 13.63 -7.66 -8.40
N ILE A 150 13.09 -6.99 -9.40
CA ILE A 150 13.73 -6.81 -10.69
C ILE A 150 14.20 -5.36 -10.76
N ASN A 151 15.40 -5.13 -11.29
CA ASN A 151 15.89 -3.79 -11.52
C ASN A 151 15.00 -3.09 -12.58
N LEU A 152 14.44 -1.93 -12.26
CA LEU A 152 13.64 -1.14 -13.20
C LEU A 152 14.49 -0.58 -14.36
N ASP A 153 15.79 -0.39 -14.13
CA ASP A 153 16.74 0.02 -15.15
C ASP A 153 17.24 -1.16 -16.00
N ALA A 154 16.74 -2.38 -15.76
CA ALA A 154 17.07 -3.52 -16.60
C ALA A 154 16.60 -3.24 -18.04
N PRO A 155 17.49 -3.40 -19.04
CA PRO A 155 17.12 -3.19 -20.43
C PRO A 155 16.13 -4.27 -20.88
N ILE A 156 15.08 -3.84 -21.57
CA ILE A 156 14.13 -4.67 -22.29
C ILE A 156 14.49 -4.63 -23.79
N LEU A 157 13.79 -5.42 -24.60
CA LEU A 157 13.82 -5.30 -26.06
C LEU A 157 13.62 -3.85 -26.53
N GLU A 158 14.27 -3.51 -27.65
CA GLU A 158 14.23 -2.20 -28.31
C GLU A 158 14.88 -1.05 -27.51
N GLY A 159 15.77 -1.37 -26.57
CA GLY A 159 16.55 -0.34 -25.85
C GLY A 159 15.75 0.46 -24.83
N LYS A 160 14.51 0.05 -24.54
CA LYS A 160 13.68 0.61 -23.47
C LYS A 160 14.03 -0.04 -22.14
N THR A 161 13.83 0.70 -21.06
CA THR A 161 13.97 0.16 -19.69
C THR A 161 12.64 -0.41 -19.19
N LEU A 162 12.68 -1.27 -18.17
CA LEU A 162 11.45 -1.74 -17.50
C LEU A 162 10.66 -0.56 -16.91
N SER A 163 11.34 0.46 -16.39
CA SER A 163 10.70 1.69 -15.91
C SER A 163 9.86 2.42 -16.96
N GLU A 164 10.24 2.36 -18.25
CA GLU A 164 9.51 3.02 -19.34
C GLU A 164 8.28 2.23 -19.79
N VAL A 165 8.24 0.92 -19.55
CA VAL A 165 7.16 0.02 -19.97
C VAL A 165 6.09 -0.11 -18.89
N VAL A 166 6.46 0.01 -17.61
CA VAL A 166 5.52 -0.08 -16.50
C VAL A 166 4.61 1.16 -16.50
N SER A 167 3.33 0.96 -16.84
CA SER A 167 2.31 1.99 -16.79
C SER A 167 2.03 2.39 -15.34
N ASP A 168 1.96 3.70 -15.08
CA ASP A 168 1.43 4.20 -13.81
C ASP A 168 -0.06 3.81 -13.68
N ASN A 169 -0.50 3.50 -12.46
CA ASN A 169 -1.92 3.32 -12.16
C ASN A 169 -2.68 4.67 -12.18
N TYR A 170 -1.94 5.78 -12.18
CA TYR A 170 -2.51 7.11 -12.27
C TYR A 170 -2.79 7.50 -13.74
N ASP A 171 -4.05 7.35 -14.13
CA ASP A 171 -4.56 7.81 -15.43
C ASP A 171 -4.88 9.31 -15.35
N LEU A 172 -3.88 10.13 -15.66
CA LEU A 172 -3.97 11.59 -15.70
C LEU A 172 -5.16 12.09 -16.55
N GLU A 173 -5.41 11.45 -17.69
CA GLU A 173 -6.47 11.86 -18.61
C GLU A 173 -7.86 11.60 -18.01
N LYS A 174 -8.06 10.42 -17.40
CA LYS A 174 -9.30 10.13 -16.67
C LYS A 174 -9.50 11.07 -15.49
N ASP A 175 -8.48 11.36 -14.69
CA ASP A 175 -8.62 12.26 -13.54
C ASP A 175 -8.95 13.71 -13.98
N VAL A 176 -8.28 14.22 -15.03
CA VAL A 176 -8.59 15.55 -15.57
C VAL A 176 -10.02 15.62 -16.13
N THR A 177 -10.46 14.63 -16.90
CA THR A 177 -11.82 14.58 -17.45
C THR A 177 -12.88 14.42 -16.35
N GLU A 178 -12.64 13.60 -15.34
CA GLU A 178 -13.52 13.47 -14.17
C GLU A 178 -13.61 14.77 -13.36
N ARG A 179 -12.51 15.48 -13.15
CA ARG A 179 -12.53 16.77 -12.46
C ARG A 179 -13.27 17.84 -13.24
N LEU A 180 -13.07 17.93 -14.55
CA LEU A 180 -13.75 18.90 -15.41
C LEU A 180 -15.26 18.64 -15.43
N THR A 181 -15.68 17.39 -15.61
CA THR A 181 -17.08 17.00 -15.55
C THR A 181 -17.69 17.28 -14.18
N GLN A 182 -16.99 16.96 -13.09
CA GLN A 182 -17.45 17.27 -11.73
C GLN A 182 -17.66 18.77 -11.48
N ASN A 183 -16.74 19.61 -12.00
CA ASN A 183 -16.85 21.06 -11.87
C ASN A 183 -18.03 21.63 -12.66
N GLN A 184 -18.26 21.15 -13.88
CA GLN A 184 -19.42 21.52 -14.69
C GLN A 184 -20.73 21.11 -14.00
N LEU A 185 -20.81 19.86 -13.53
CA LEU A 185 -21.96 19.34 -12.77
C LEU A 185 -22.25 20.18 -11.53
N SER A 186 -21.21 20.51 -10.75
CA SER A 186 -21.34 21.38 -9.58
C SER A 186 -21.91 22.75 -9.97
N SER A 187 -21.37 23.36 -11.02
CA SER A 187 -21.87 24.64 -11.53
C SER A 187 -23.35 24.57 -11.91
N ASP A 188 -23.75 23.54 -12.66
CA ASP A 188 -25.13 23.38 -13.10
C ASP A 188 -26.08 23.14 -11.91
N VAL A 189 -25.72 22.26 -10.97
CA VAL A 189 -26.52 22.06 -9.74
C VAL A 189 -26.70 23.36 -8.97
N TRP A 190 -25.66 24.20 -8.85
CA TRP A 190 -25.77 25.49 -8.18
C TRP A 190 -26.64 26.50 -8.94
N LYS A 191 -26.61 26.52 -10.28
CA LYS A 191 -27.57 27.31 -11.08
C LYS A 191 -29.01 26.91 -10.78
N ALA A 192 -29.27 25.61 -10.57
CA ALA A 192 -30.60 25.13 -10.21
C ALA A 192 -31.05 25.65 -8.83
N VAL A 193 -30.11 25.76 -7.89
CA VAL A 193 -30.33 26.30 -6.54
C VAL A 193 -30.58 27.81 -6.61
N ASP A 194 -29.94 28.52 -7.55
CA ASP A 194 -30.15 29.96 -7.80
C ASP A 194 -31.53 30.33 -8.37
N GLU A 195 -32.33 29.37 -8.80
CA GLU A 195 -33.73 29.64 -9.18
C GLU A 195 -34.70 29.49 -7.99
N LEU A 196 -34.23 29.04 -6.82
CA LEU A 196 -35.06 28.95 -5.62
C LEU A 196 -35.26 30.32 -4.97
N ASP A 197 -36.38 30.45 -4.25
CA ASP A 197 -36.63 31.56 -3.34
C ASP A 197 -35.44 31.81 -2.41
N GLU A 198 -35.16 33.08 -2.13
CA GLU A 198 -34.01 33.55 -1.35
C GLU A 198 -33.80 32.77 -0.04
N LEU A 199 -34.87 32.58 0.75
CA LEU A 199 -34.82 31.81 2.00
C LEU A 199 -34.48 30.32 1.80
N LYS A 200 -34.96 29.71 0.71
CA LYS A 200 -34.71 28.28 0.42
C LYS A 200 -33.28 28.09 -0.09
N ARG A 201 -32.84 28.98 -0.97
CA ARG A 201 -31.49 29.00 -1.54
C ARG A 201 -30.43 29.11 -0.46
N ASP A 202 -30.59 30.09 0.43
CA ASP A 202 -29.59 30.35 1.47
C ASP A 202 -29.46 29.18 2.45
N ILE A 203 -30.57 28.55 2.84
CA ILE A 203 -30.53 27.32 3.67
C ILE A 203 -29.77 26.18 2.97
N ILE A 204 -29.96 26.00 1.66
CA ILE A 204 -29.26 24.97 0.87
C ILE A 204 -27.76 25.31 0.73
N ILE A 205 -27.40 26.57 0.47
CA ILE A 205 -26.00 27.00 0.38
C ILE A 205 -25.29 26.80 1.73
N GLN A 206 -25.87 27.29 2.83
CA GLN A 206 -25.27 27.15 4.15
C GLN A 206 -25.05 25.67 4.53
N LYS A 207 -26.00 24.79 4.19
CA LYS A 207 -25.88 23.37 4.52
C LYS A 207 -24.89 22.62 3.64
N TYR A 208 -24.97 22.77 2.31
CA TYR A 208 -24.24 21.93 1.36
C TYR A 208 -22.95 22.55 0.82
N LYS A 209 -22.79 23.88 0.89
CA LYS A 209 -21.55 24.58 0.50
C LYS A 209 -20.68 24.93 1.70
N ASN A 210 -21.30 25.38 2.80
CA ASN A 210 -20.59 25.82 4.01
C ASN A 210 -20.56 24.76 5.12
N ASN A 211 -21.21 23.60 4.93
CA ASN A 211 -21.28 22.49 5.88
C ASN A 211 -21.84 22.87 7.27
N CYS A 212 -22.70 23.89 7.35
CA CYS A 212 -23.30 24.31 8.61
C CYS A 212 -24.35 23.30 9.11
N THR A 213 -24.47 23.17 10.42
CA THR A 213 -25.51 22.33 11.05
C THR A 213 -26.89 23.01 10.99
N LEU A 214 -27.98 22.23 11.03
CA LEU A 214 -29.34 22.78 11.05
C LEU A 214 -29.57 23.74 12.23
N THR A 215 -28.90 23.50 13.36
CA THR A 215 -28.92 24.34 14.56
C THR A 215 -28.20 25.66 14.35
N GLU A 216 -27.06 25.68 13.66
CA GLU A 216 -26.34 26.91 13.32
C GLU A 216 -27.14 27.77 12.33
N ILE A 217 -27.75 27.13 11.32
CA ILE A 217 -28.60 27.82 10.34
C ILE A 217 -29.84 28.43 11.04
N ALA A 218 -30.44 27.67 11.96
CA ALA A 218 -31.58 28.12 12.78
C ALA A 218 -31.24 29.36 13.64
N LEU A 219 -30.07 29.36 14.28
CA LEU A 219 -29.57 30.49 15.06
C LEU A 219 -29.33 31.72 14.18
N ASN A 220 -28.66 31.57 13.03
CA ASN A 220 -28.36 32.66 12.11
C ASN A 220 -29.64 33.28 11.53
N LYS A 221 -30.65 32.45 11.22
CA LYS A 221 -31.93 32.90 10.65
C LYS A 221 -33.01 33.25 11.68
N GLN A 222 -32.74 33.09 12.98
CA GLN A 222 -33.70 33.31 14.07
C GLN A 222 -35.00 32.50 13.88
N ILE A 223 -34.88 31.28 13.40
CA ILE A 223 -36.00 30.36 13.11
C ILE A 223 -35.74 29.04 13.84
N SER A 224 -36.79 28.30 14.23
CA SER A 224 -36.63 26.97 14.83
C SER A 224 -35.93 25.97 13.88
N ALA A 225 -35.10 25.08 14.42
CA ALA A 225 -34.42 24.03 13.65
C ALA A 225 -35.41 23.12 12.88
N THR A 226 -36.57 22.82 13.48
CA THR A 226 -37.62 22.04 12.78
C THR A 226 -38.19 22.78 11.59
N ARG A 227 -38.24 24.12 11.66
CA ARG A 227 -38.70 24.95 10.54
C ARG A 227 -37.64 25.04 9.44
N VAL A 228 -36.35 25.09 9.77
CA VAL A 228 -35.26 24.98 8.79
C VAL A 228 -35.33 23.64 8.06
N GLU A 229 -35.54 22.53 8.77
CA GLU A 229 -35.68 21.20 8.17
C GLU A 229 -36.89 21.11 7.22
N GLN A 230 -38.02 21.70 7.58
CA GLN A 230 -39.19 21.76 6.69
C GLN A 230 -38.91 22.54 5.41
N ILE A 231 -38.19 23.66 5.51
CA ILE A 231 -37.84 24.49 4.35
C ILE A 231 -36.84 23.75 3.47
N GLU A 232 -35.85 23.07 4.06
CA GLU A 232 -34.90 22.22 3.35
C GLU A 232 -35.62 21.11 2.56
N LYS A 233 -36.50 20.34 3.20
CA LYS A 233 -37.26 19.27 2.52
C LYS A 233 -38.08 19.82 1.35
N LYS A 234 -38.68 21.01 1.51
CA LYS A 234 -39.41 21.68 0.42
C LYS A 234 -38.48 22.12 -0.72
N ALA A 235 -37.31 22.66 -0.40
CA ALA A 235 -36.31 23.07 -1.38
C ALA A 235 -35.79 21.87 -2.19
N LEU A 236 -35.40 20.78 -1.51
CA LEU A 236 -34.98 19.53 -2.15
C LEU A 236 -36.09 18.91 -3.01
N HIS A 237 -37.35 18.97 -2.55
CA HIS A 237 -38.49 18.51 -3.35
C HIS A 237 -38.67 19.32 -4.64
N LEU A 238 -38.53 20.64 -4.58
CA LEU A 238 -38.58 21.52 -5.75
C LEU A 238 -37.44 21.24 -6.73
N LEU A 239 -36.20 21.12 -6.24
CA LEU A 239 -35.05 20.74 -7.06
C LEU A 239 -35.25 19.37 -7.71
N SER A 240 -35.80 18.41 -6.98
CA SER A 240 -36.09 17.08 -7.52
C SER A 240 -37.07 17.12 -8.69
N LYS A 241 -37.98 18.09 -8.75
CA LYS A 241 -38.97 18.17 -9.85
C LYS A 241 -38.39 18.67 -11.17
N LYS A 242 -37.22 19.31 -11.17
CA LYS A 242 -36.60 19.83 -12.40
C LYS A 242 -36.15 18.69 -13.30
N GLN A 243 -36.73 18.57 -14.49
CA GLN A 243 -36.51 17.47 -15.43
C GLN A 243 -35.04 17.32 -15.84
N TRP A 244 -34.35 18.43 -16.11
CA TRP A 244 -32.95 18.41 -16.54
C TRP A 244 -31.98 17.93 -15.44
N LEU A 245 -32.24 18.25 -14.15
CA LEU A 245 -31.47 17.67 -13.04
C LEU A 245 -31.68 16.15 -12.91
N GLN A 246 -32.85 15.64 -13.33
CA GLN A 246 -33.10 14.20 -13.36
C GLN A 246 -32.27 13.53 -14.45
N TYR A 247 -32.24 14.14 -15.64
CA TYR A 247 -31.45 13.66 -16.76
C TYR A 247 -29.96 13.61 -16.40
N LEU A 248 -29.44 14.70 -15.86
CA LEU A 248 -28.04 14.85 -15.45
C LEU A 248 -27.65 13.88 -14.32
N ALA A 249 -28.57 13.58 -13.39
CA ALA A 249 -28.35 12.55 -12.38
C ALA A 249 -28.34 11.12 -12.95
N ILE A 250 -29.19 10.82 -13.94
CA ILE A 250 -29.24 9.52 -14.61
C ILE A 250 -27.97 9.30 -15.44
N GLU A 251 -27.56 10.31 -16.20
CA GLU A 251 -26.37 10.26 -17.05
C GLU A 251 -25.09 9.99 -16.25
N ARG A 252 -24.91 10.67 -15.11
CA ARG A 252 -23.68 10.54 -14.30
C ARG A 252 -23.68 9.37 -13.34
N PHE A 253 -24.79 9.14 -12.64
CA PHE A 253 -24.83 8.12 -11.58
C PHE A 253 -25.39 6.78 -12.08
N GLY A 254 -26.00 6.72 -13.26
CA GLY A 254 -26.58 5.49 -13.81
C GLY A 254 -27.82 5.00 -13.03
N TYR A 255 -28.39 5.83 -12.15
CA TYR A 255 -29.61 5.48 -11.40
C TYR A 255 -30.45 6.72 -11.05
N ASP A 256 -31.77 6.62 -11.23
CA ASP A 256 -32.72 7.54 -10.59
C ASP A 256 -32.95 7.05 -9.15
N SER A 257 -32.11 7.49 -8.22
CA SER A 257 -32.13 7.07 -6.80
C SER A 257 -33.49 7.26 -6.12
N ARG A 258 -34.35 8.13 -6.66
CA ARG A 258 -35.72 8.35 -6.18
C ARG A 258 -36.63 7.14 -6.34
N ILE A 259 -36.32 6.24 -7.29
CA ILE A 259 -37.09 5.03 -7.52
C ILE A 259 -36.92 4.07 -6.34
N SER A 260 -35.71 3.95 -5.79
CA SER A 260 -35.42 3.10 -4.62
C SER A 260 -36.21 3.52 -3.38
N TYR A 261 -36.35 4.82 -3.12
CA TYR A 261 -37.05 5.34 -1.94
C TYR A 261 -38.58 5.43 -2.09
N LYS A 262 -39.11 5.31 -3.31
CA LYS A 262 -40.57 5.28 -3.60
C LYS A 262 -41.12 3.86 -3.80
N TYR A 263 -40.28 2.84 -3.65
CA TYR A 263 -40.69 1.44 -3.76
C TYR A 263 -41.14 0.93 -2.39
N GLY A 264 -42.46 0.88 -2.18
CA GLY A 264 -43.08 0.24 -1.02
C GLY A 264 -43.70 -1.11 -1.37
N VAL A 265 -44.14 -1.85 -0.34
CA VAL A 265 -44.80 -3.17 -0.47
C VAL A 265 -45.95 -3.16 -1.47
N GLN A 266 -46.70 -2.05 -1.55
CA GLN A 266 -47.81 -1.92 -2.50
C GLN A 266 -47.36 -1.94 -3.96
N LYS A 267 -46.28 -1.23 -4.30
CA LYS A 267 -45.74 -1.21 -5.67
C LYS A 267 -45.14 -2.54 -6.10
N PHE A 268 -44.55 -3.27 -5.14
CA PHE A 268 -44.09 -4.65 -5.38
C PHE A 268 -45.28 -5.57 -5.70
N LYS A 269 -46.41 -5.45 -4.99
CA LYS A 269 -47.62 -6.22 -5.30
C LYS A 269 -48.18 -5.91 -6.69
N ASP A 270 -48.18 -4.65 -7.09
CA ASP A 270 -48.73 -4.21 -8.38
C ASP A 270 -47.83 -4.62 -9.57
N ARG A 271 -46.50 -4.50 -9.42
CA ARG A 271 -45.54 -4.70 -10.52
C ARG A 271 -44.78 -6.02 -10.48
N ARG A 272 -44.87 -6.77 -9.38
CA ARG A 272 -44.12 -8.01 -9.09
C ARG A 272 -42.61 -7.93 -9.32
N THR A 273 -42.04 -6.73 -9.25
CA THR A 273 -40.60 -6.48 -9.42
C THR A 273 -40.09 -5.76 -8.18
N SER A 274 -38.92 -6.16 -7.71
CA SER A 274 -38.22 -5.46 -6.63
C SER A 274 -37.74 -4.08 -7.09
N SER A 275 -37.39 -3.20 -6.15
CA SER A 275 -36.88 -1.86 -6.46
C SER A 275 -35.63 -1.91 -7.32
N THR A 276 -34.73 -2.86 -7.06
CA THR A 276 -33.48 -3.09 -7.78
C THR A 276 -33.72 -3.65 -9.18
N GLU A 277 -34.60 -4.65 -9.33
CA GLU A 277 -34.96 -5.21 -10.63
C GLU A 277 -35.64 -4.18 -11.54
N PHE A 278 -36.55 -3.37 -10.98
CA PHE A 278 -37.23 -2.35 -11.76
C PHE A 278 -36.27 -1.25 -12.25
N ILE A 279 -35.29 -0.87 -11.42
CA ILE A 279 -34.25 0.09 -11.83
C ILE A 279 -33.37 -0.50 -12.93
N ALA A 280 -32.95 -1.76 -12.78
CA ALA A 280 -32.17 -2.46 -13.81
C ALA A 280 -32.91 -2.50 -15.16
N MET A 281 -34.21 -2.85 -15.15
CA MET A 281 -35.04 -2.85 -16.36
C MET A 281 -35.15 -1.46 -17.00
N LYS A 282 -35.32 -0.40 -16.19
CA LYS A 282 -35.42 0.97 -16.69
C LYS A 282 -34.10 1.47 -17.28
N ASN A 283 -32.97 1.09 -16.68
CA ASN A 283 -31.65 1.44 -17.20
C ASN A 283 -31.37 0.78 -18.55
N ILE A 284 -31.75 -0.49 -18.72
CA ILE A 284 -31.69 -1.19 -20.01
C ILE A 284 -32.51 -0.44 -21.06
N GLN A 285 -33.74 -0.05 -20.71
CA GLN A 285 -34.63 0.67 -21.62
C GLN A 285 -34.08 2.05 -22.04
N ILE A 286 -33.44 2.77 -21.11
CA ILE A 286 -32.79 4.06 -21.39
C ILE A 286 -31.57 3.86 -22.30
N GLN A 287 -30.74 2.83 -22.06
CA GLN A 287 -29.62 2.51 -22.94
C GLN A 287 -30.06 2.18 -24.36
N GLU A 288 -31.17 1.47 -24.53
CA GLU A 288 -31.76 1.20 -25.84
C GLU A 288 -32.24 2.49 -26.54
N GLU A 289 -32.83 3.43 -25.80
CA GLU A 289 -33.23 4.73 -26.36
C GLU A 289 -32.03 5.58 -26.78
N ILE A 290 -30.98 5.65 -25.95
CA ILE A 290 -29.74 6.35 -26.28
C ILE A 290 -29.12 5.75 -27.54
N SER A 291 -29.00 4.42 -27.62
CA SER A 291 -28.47 3.74 -28.80
C SER A 291 -29.28 4.01 -30.07
N LYS A 292 -30.62 4.13 -29.97
CA LYS A 292 -31.47 4.52 -31.10
C LYS A 292 -31.21 5.96 -31.54
N VAL A 293 -31.05 6.89 -30.60
CA VAL A 293 -30.75 8.30 -30.89
C VAL A 293 -29.36 8.44 -31.52
N ASP A 294 -28.35 7.73 -31.02
CA ASP A 294 -27.00 7.72 -31.59
C ASP A 294 -27.00 7.19 -33.02
N ASN A 295 -27.77 6.13 -33.29
CA ASN A 295 -27.93 5.61 -34.65
C ASN A 295 -28.63 6.61 -35.58
N LEU A 296 -29.61 7.37 -35.08
CA LEU A 296 -30.27 8.45 -35.84
C LEU A 296 -29.32 9.62 -36.12
N LEU A 297 -28.54 10.04 -35.13
CA LEU A 297 -27.53 11.11 -35.27
C LEU A 297 -26.43 10.72 -36.25
N ASN A 298 -25.93 9.48 -36.18
CA ASN A 298 -24.95 8.96 -37.13
C ASN A 298 -25.50 8.86 -38.55
N ASN A 299 -26.79 8.56 -38.73
CA ASN A 299 -27.42 8.56 -40.05
C ASN A 299 -27.61 9.98 -40.61
N ILE A 300 -27.82 10.99 -39.76
CA ILE A 300 -27.92 12.40 -40.17
C ILE A 300 -26.54 12.98 -40.49
N ALA A 301 -25.50 12.59 -39.75
CA ALA A 301 -24.12 13.05 -39.99
C ALA A 301 -23.46 12.44 -41.24
N ASN A 302 -24.03 11.34 -41.76
CA ASN A 302 -23.58 10.66 -42.98
C ASN A 302 -24.40 11.06 -44.23
N LEU A 303 -25.27 12.07 -44.13
CA LEU A 303 -26.00 12.74 -45.23
C LEU A 303 -25.36 14.10 -45.52
#